data_AF-J9BEI3-F1
#
_entry.id   AF-J9BEI3-F1
#
_cell.length_a   1.000
_cell.length_b   1.000
_cell.length_c   1.000
_cell.angle_alpha   90.00
_cell.angle_beta   90.00
_cell.angle_gamma   90.00
#
_symmetry.space_group_name_H-M   'P 1'
#
loop_
_entity.id
_entity.type
_entity.pdbx_description
1 polymer ?
#
loop_
_entity_poly.entity_id
_entity_poly.type
_entity_poly.pdbx_seq_one_letter_code
_entity_poly.pdbx_strand_id
1 'polypeptide(L)'
;FATVCGGVYRILIILLNLKDQKFHLLQCMLLPHSWLWRWSDFATSFMLLTTTCDRILSVIFPLKYMRWRSTYSYIAIGLPYALSALLSMFAWHRSVTKYAEISMLCTNVYISPIFYMFSKYLTAASSVLSVILYIPTIFIVKIQRKQMSHILTNSQIARQHRAQVRMTMTLAISCFATFFLDALPRAMGIYGILDENSTEAGKQCEGVMQVLFHLTKLNSIINLFLHYHRNPALRESVLNVVRMFYI
;
A
#
# COMPACT_ATOMS: atom_id res chain seq x y z
N PHE A 1 9.12 7.95 -2.77
CA PHE A 1 9.49 9.28 -2.23
C PHE A 1 9.83 9.22 -0.74
N ALA A 2 8.89 8.96 0.16
CA ALA A 2 9.14 8.95 1.62
C ALA A 2 10.37 8.14 2.06
N THR A 3 10.56 6.94 1.50
CA THR A 3 11.72 6.07 1.77
C THR A 3 13.05 6.67 1.34
N VAL A 4 13.07 7.39 0.20
CA VAL A 4 14.27 8.06 -0.30
C VAL A 4 14.60 9.24 0.61
N CYS A 5 13.63 10.08 0.96
CA CYS A 5 13.83 11.21 1.88
C CYS A 5 14.34 10.75 3.25
N GLY A 6 13.75 9.69 3.82
CA GLY A 6 14.21 9.12 5.10
C GLY A 6 15.60 8.49 5.00
N GLY A 7 15.91 7.83 3.89
CA GLY A 7 17.24 7.28 3.63
C GLY A 7 18.33 8.34 3.53
N VAL A 8 18.09 9.38 2.72
CA VAL A 8 19.01 10.53 2.58
C VAL A 8 19.23 11.23 3.91
N TYR A 9 18.15 11.49 4.66
CA TYR A 9 18.25 12.07 6.00
C TYR A 9 19.14 11.24 6.93
N ARG A 10 18.90 9.93 7.04
CA ARG A 10 19.71 9.05 7.90
C ARG A 10 21.18 8.99 7.48
N ILE A 11 21.46 8.95 6.17
CA ILE A 11 22.84 8.98 5.66
C ILE A 11 23.53 10.28 6.05
N LEU A 12 22.87 11.43 5.91
CA LEU A 12 23.44 12.73 6.30
C LEU A 12 23.75 12.79 7.80
N ILE A 13 22.85 12.29 8.66
CA ILE A 13 23.08 12.25 10.11
C ILE A 13 24.28 11.37 10.48
N ILE A 14 24.44 10.22 9.81
CA ILE A 14 25.57 9.32 10.04
C ILE A 14 26.87 9.95 9.55
N LEU A 15 26.88 10.55 8.36
CA LEU A 15 28.06 11.20 7.79
C LEU A 15 28.52 12.41 8.60
N LEU A 16 27.59 13.16 9.19
CA LEU A 16 27.88 14.32 10.04
C LEU A 16 28.15 13.95 11.51
N ASN A 17 28.14 12.66 11.84
CA ASN A 17 28.36 12.12 13.19
C ASN A 17 27.41 12.71 14.26
N LEU A 18 26.17 13.03 13.88
CA LEU A 18 25.15 13.63 14.74
C LEU A 18 24.29 12.59 15.49
N LYS A 19 24.76 11.34 15.58
CA LYS A 19 23.98 10.21 16.13
C LYS A 19 23.59 10.40 17.60
N ASP A 20 24.47 11.04 18.36
CA ASP A 20 24.30 11.24 19.81
C ASP A 20 23.47 12.48 20.15
N GLN A 21 23.12 13.31 19.17
CA GLN A 21 22.20 14.41 19.39
C GLN A 21 20.79 13.89 19.66
N LYS A 22 20.14 14.53 20.63
CA LYS A 22 18.79 14.18 21.08
C LYS A 22 17.79 15.16 20.52
N PHE A 23 16.69 14.62 20.00
CA PHE A 23 15.51 15.35 19.57
C PHE A 23 14.34 15.06 20.49
N HIS A 24 13.48 16.05 20.68
CA HIS A 24 12.18 15.81 21.29
C HIS A 24 11.29 14.96 20.37
N LEU A 25 10.36 14.22 20.96
CA LEU A 25 9.37 13.42 20.21
C LEU A 25 8.67 14.21 19.10
N LEU A 26 8.31 15.48 19.37
CA LEU A 26 7.64 16.35 18.41
C LEU A 26 8.53 16.69 17.22
N GLN A 27 9.83 16.93 17.44
CA GLN A 27 10.79 17.23 16.36
C GLN A 27 10.93 16.03 15.40
N CYS A 28 10.92 14.81 15.93
CA CYS A 28 10.92 13.60 15.10
C CYS A 28 9.64 13.42 14.27
N MET A 29 8.48 13.86 14.79
CA MET A 29 7.21 13.79 14.08
C MET A 29 7.06 14.88 13.00
N LEU A 30 7.67 16.04 13.22
CA LEU A 30 7.72 17.15 12.26
C LEU A 30 8.58 16.83 11.03
N LEU A 31 9.45 15.83 11.12
CA LEU A 31 10.21 15.39 9.96
C LEU A 31 9.27 14.87 8.87
N PRO A 32 9.34 15.42 7.63
CA PRO A 32 8.37 15.12 6.59
C PRO A 32 8.37 13.63 6.21
N HIS A 33 9.53 12.96 6.27
CA HIS A 33 9.63 11.54 5.95
C HIS A 33 8.92 10.64 6.98
N SER A 34 8.94 11.00 8.26
CA SER A 34 8.29 10.26 9.35
C SER A 34 6.78 10.22 9.15
N TRP A 35 6.19 11.39 8.91
CA TRP A 35 4.75 11.51 8.66
C TRP A 35 4.34 10.85 7.34
N LEU A 36 5.06 11.14 6.25
CA LEU A 36 4.78 10.56 4.93
C LEU A 36 4.88 9.04 4.93
N TRP A 37 5.79 8.46 5.71
CA TRP A 37 5.87 7.01 5.85
C TRP A 37 4.61 6.41 6.44
N ARG A 38 4.11 6.97 7.55
CA ARG A 38 2.89 6.45 8.20
C ARG A 38 1.67 6.59 7.29
N TRP A 39 1.51 7.75 6.68
CA TRP A 39 0.42 8.01 5.75
C TRP A 39 0.47 7.08 4.54
N SER A 40 1.65 6.89 3.94
CA SER A 40 1.82 5.97 2.81
C SER A 40 1.51 4.52 3.17
N ASP A 41 1.72 4.12 4.43
CA ASP A 41 1.48 2.75 4.86
C ASP A 41 -0.02 2.44 4.91
N PHE A 42 -0.81 3.32 5.55
CA PHE A 42 -2.27 3.21 5.54
C PHE A 42 -2.84 3.33 4.14
N ALA A 43 -2.39 4.32 3.37
CA ALA A 43 -2.90 4.58 2.03
C ALA A 43 -2.68 3.39 1.10
N THR A 44 -1.53 2.72 1.19
CA THR A 44 -1.25 1.54 0.35
C THR A 44 -2.18 0.38 0.67
N SER A 45 -2.31 0.01 1.96
CA SER A 45 -3.16 -1.12 2.36
C SER A 45 -4.64 -0.88 2.09
N PHE A 46 -5.13 0.35 2.32
CA PHE A 46 -6.52 0.70 2.02
C PHE A 46 -6.78 0.79 0.52
N MET A 47 -5.85 1.34 -0.26
CA MET A 47 -5.99 1.38 -1.71
C MET A 47 -6.03 -0.03 -2.31
N LEU A 48 -5.19 -0.95 -1.83
CA LEU A 48 -5.25 -2.36 -2.25
C LEU A 48 -6.64 -2.96 -2.00
N LEU A 49 -7.18 -2.78 -0.80
CA LEU A 49 -8.53 -3.24 -0.47
C LEU A 49 -9.60 -2.59 -1.36
N THR A 50 -9.54 -1.27 -1.55
CA THR A 50 -10.48 -0.53 -2.39
C THR A 50 -10.40 -0.99 -3.84
N THR A 51 -9.22 -1.27 -4.38
CA THR A 51 -9.08 -1.80 -5.75
C THR A 51 -9.67 -3.20 -5.88
N THR A 52 -9.53 -4.08 -4.88
CA THR A 52 -10.22 -5.38 -4.90
C THR A 52 -11.73 -5.22 -4.83
N CYS A 53 -12.24 -4.36 -3.94
CA CYS A 53 -13.67 -4.05 -3.86
C CYS A 53 -14.21 -3.45 -5.16
N ASP A 54 -13.46 -2.55 -5.80
CA ASP A 54 -13.80 -1.97 -7.10
C ASP A 54 -13.98 -3.05 -8.16
N ARG A 55 -13.07 -4.03 -8.22
CA ARG A 55 -13.19 -5.15 -9.15
C ARG A 55 -14.45 -5.95 -8.88
N ILE A 56 -14.73 -6.29 -7.63
CA ILE A 56 -15.96 -7.00 -7.25
C ILE A 56 -17.20 -6.23 -7.71
N LEU A 57 -17.27 -4.93 -7.41
CA LEU A 57 -18.41 -4.09 -7.77
C LEU A 57 -18.58 -3.96 -9.29
N SER A 58 -17.49 -3.79 -10.02
CA SER A 58 -17.51 -3.68 -11.49
C SER A 58 -18.04 -4.95 -12.15
N VAL A 59 -17.79 -6.11 -11.55
CA VAL A 59 -18.23 -7.41 -12.05
C VAL A 59 -19.66 -7.69 -11.61
N ILE A 60 -20.02 -7.51 -10.32
CA ILE A 60 -21.37 -7.83 -9.83
C ILE A 60 -22.43 -6.86 -10.39
N PHE A 61 -22.12 -5.57 -10.48
CA PHE A 61 -23.09 -4.52 -10.83
C PHE A 61 -22.65 -3.66 -12.03
N PRO A 62 -22.44 -4.23 -13.23
CA PRO A 62 -21.86 -3.52 -14.36
C PRO A 62 -22.69 -2.31 -14.80
N LEU A 63 -24.03 -2.43 -14.82
CA LEU A 63 -24.93 -1.34 -15.26
C LEU A 63 -24.94 -0.15 -14.29
N LYS A 64 -24.90 -0.42 -12.98
CA LYS A 64 -24.88 0.62 -11.95
C LYS A 64 -23.50 1.28 -11.87
N TYR A 65 -22.44 0.49 -12.04
CA TYR A 65 -21.06 0.96 -12.11
C TYR A 65 -20.85 1.95 -13.27
N MET A 66 -21.37 1.65 -14.47
CA MET A 66 -21.27 2.55 -15.62
C MET A 66 -22.00 3.89 -15.41
N ARG A 67 -23.15 3.87 -14.71
CA ARG A 67 -23.95 5.07 -14.44
C ARG A 67 -23.28 6.02 -13.43
N TRP A 68 -22.56 5.50 -12.45
CA TRP A 68 -21.94 6.29 -11.37
C TRP A 68 -20.47 6.61 -11.56
N ARG A 69 -19.92 6.37 -12.76
CA ARG A 69 -18.48 6.36 -13.04
C ARG A 69 -17.68 7.50 -12.39
N SER A 70 -18.12 8.75 -12.54
CA SER A 70 -17.40 9.92 -12.03
C SER A 70 -17.43 10.02 -10.50
N THR A 71 -18.63 10.08 -9.90
CA THR A 71 -18.83 10.20 -8.45
C THR A 71 -18.21 9.02 -7.70
N TYR A 72 -18.36 7.81 -8.24
CA TYR A 72 -17.78 6.61 -7.65
C TYR A 72 -16.25 6.66 -7.65
N SER A 73 -15.59 7.10 -8.73
CA SER A 73 -14.13 7.23 -8.74
C SER A 73 -13.61 8.21 -7.69
N TYR A 74 -14.30 9.34 -7.48
CA TYR A 74 -13.94 10.28 -6.40
C TYR A 74 -14.06 9.66 -5.02
N ILE A 75 -15.11 8.87 -4.77
CA ILE A 75 -15.29 8.17 -3.48
C ILE A 75 -14.24 7.07 -3.31
N ALA A 76 -14.03 6.25 -4.34
CA ALA A 76 -13.08 5.13 -4.30
C ALA A 76 -11.63 5.58 -4.10
N ILE A 77 -11.26 6.77 -4.57
CA ILE A 77 -9.93 7.34 -4.34
C ILE A 77 -9.93 8.19 -3.06
N GLY A 78 -10.90 9.08 -2.90
CA GLY A 78 -10.95 10.03 -1.79
C GLY A 78 -11.08 9.37 -0.42
N LEU A 79 -11.93 8.34 -0.29
CA LEU A 79 -12.17 7.66 0.98
C LEU A 79 -10.91 7.03 1.58
N PRO A 80 -10.15 6.16 0.88
CA PRO A 80 -8.95 5.57 1.45
C PRO A 80 -7.87 6.61 1.78
N TYR A 81 -7.71 7.65 0.97
CA TYR A 81 -6.75 8.72 1.26
C TYR A 81 -7.16 9.57 2.47
N ALA A 82 -8.43 9.94 2.58
CA ALA A 82 -8.96 10.70 3.71
C ALA A 82 -8.85 9.90 5.02
N LEU A 83 -9.27 8.62 5.01
CA LEU A 83 -9.14 7.74 6.17
C LEU A 83 -7.68 7.56 6.59
N SER A 84 -6.78 7.39 5.62
CA SER A 84 -5.34 7.27 5.88
C SER A 84 -4.75 8.54 6.49
N ALA A 85 -5.17 9.71 6.01
CA ALA A 85 -4.74 11.00 6.55
C ALA A 85 -5.24 11.17 7.99
N LEU A 86 -6.52 10.91 8.26
CA LEU A 86 -7.11 10.98 9.60
C LEU A 86 -6.39 10.06 10.60
N LEU A 87 -6.18 8.80 10.24
CA LEU A 87 -5.45 7.85 11.10
C LEU A 87 -4.00 8.28 11.34
N SER A 88 -3.35 8.86 10.32
CA SER A 88 -1.97 9.35 10.46
C SER A 88 -1.87 10.58 11.36
N MET A 89 -2.90 11.43 11.41
CA MET A 89 -2.97 12.54 12.36
C MET A 89 -3.08 12.05 13.81
N PHE A 90 -3.79 10.95 14.05
CA PHE A 90 -3.89 10.38 15.40
C PHE A 90 -2.55 9.92 15.97
N ALA A 91 -1.58 9.60 15.11
CA ALA A 91 -0.21 9.26 15.51
C ALA A 91 0.51 10.41 16.25
N TRP A 92 0.10 11.66 16.04
CA TRP A 92 0.69 12.84 16.67
C TRP A 92 0.35 12.96 18.16
N HIS A 93 -0.71 12.30 18.62
CA HIS A 93 -1.25 12.51 19.96
C HIS A 93 -0.20 12.33 21.06
N ARG A 94 0.61 11.26 21.00
CA ARG A 94 1.69 11.03 21.99
C ARG A 94 2.81 12.06 21.89
N SER A 95 3.23 12.41 20.68
CA SER A 95 4.34 13.33 20.45
C SER A 95 4.03 14.75 20.92
N VAL A 96 2.74 15.13 20.93
CA VAL A 96 2.27 16.42 21.44
C VAL A 96 2.05 16.40 22.96
N THR A 97 1.63 15.26 23.53
CA THR A 97 1.27 15.18 24.96
C THR A 97 2.42 14.80 25.88
N LYS A 98 3.45 14.09 25.39
CA LYS A 98 4.59 13.67 26.21
C LYS A 98 5.87 14.36 25.78
N TYR A 99 6.64 14.83 26.76
CA TYR A 99 8.00 15.32 26.57
C TYR A 99 8.97 14.18 26.86
N ALA A 100 9.58 13.65 25.80
CA ALA A 100 10.71 12.73 25.93
C ALA A 100 11.76 13.06 24.87
N GLU A 101 13.01 12.74 25.16
CA GLU A 101 14.14 12.91 24.27
C GLU A 101 14.56 11.56 23.71
N ILE A 102 14.75 11.50 22.40
CA ILE A 102 15.24 10.31 21.70
C ILE A 102 16.36 10.70 20.74
N SER A 103 17.15 9.74 20.26
CA SER A 103 18.18 10.01 19.26
C SER A 103 17.59 10.63 17.98
N MET A 104 18.34 11.55 17.38
CA MET A 104 18.02 12.26 16.14
C MET A 104 17.78 11.34 14.92
N LEU A 105 18.13 10.05 15.03
CA LEU A 105 17.77 9.01 14.06
C LEU A 105 16.27 8.72 14.01
N CYS A 106 15.51 9.15 15.03
CA CYS A 106 14.05 9.02 15.12
C CYS A 106 13.58 7.61 14.77
N THR A 107 14.13 6.59 15.47
CA THR A 107 13.64 5.22 15.39
C THR A 107 12.20 5.15 15.92
N ASN A 108 11.43 4.11 15.59
CA ASN A 108 9.96 4.01 15.79
C ASN A 108 9.43 4.29 17.22
N VAL A 109 10.32 4.47 18.19
CA VAL A 109 10.10 4.76 19.61
C VAL A 109 9.35 6.08 19.86
N TYR A 110 9.30 7.02 18.90
CA TYR A 110 8.58 8.29 19.10
C TYR A 110 7.05 8.19 19.09
N ILE A 111 6.51 7.05 18.65
CA ILE A 111 5.07 6.80 18.52
C ILE A 111 4.58 5.98 19.72
N SER A 112 3.30 6.09 20.08
CA SER A 112 2.70 5.22 21.11
C SER A 112 2.78 3.74 20.69
N PRO A 113 3.28 2.82 21.53
CA PRO A 113 3.35 1.39 21.19
C PRO A 113 1.96 0.82 20.91
N ILE A 114 0.94 1.30 21.63
CA ILE A 114 -0.46 0.89 21.43
C ILE A 114 -0.93 1.30 20.03
N PHE A 115 -0.68 2.56 19.63
CA PHE A 115 -1.05 3.03 18.30
C PHE A 115 -0.23 2.34 17.21
N TYR A 116 1.05 2.08 17.46
CA TYR A 116 1.92 1.36 16.55
C TYR A 116 1.38 -0.05 16.26
N MET A 117 1.02 -0.79 17.31
CA MET A 117 0.36 -2.09 17.21
C MET A 117 -0.95 -2.00 16.43
N PHE A 118 -1.86 -1.11 16.83
CA PHE A 118 -3.14 -0.91 16.15
C PHE A 118 -2.97 -0.63 14.64
N SER A 119 -2.06 0.28 14.28
CA SER A 119 -1.74 0.61 12.89
C SER A 119 -1.22 -0.59 12.10
N LYS A 120 -0.36 -1.42 12.70
CA LYS A 120 0.16 -2.64 12.07
C LYS A 120 -0.93 -3.69 11.87
N TYR A 121 -1.77 -3.94 12.88
CA TYR A 121 -2.91 -4.85 12.76
C TYR A 121 -3.88 -4.41 11.68
N LEU A 122 -4.27 -3.13 11.67
CA LEU A 122 -5.24 -2.61 10.72
C LEU A 122 -4.74 -2.70 9.27
N THR A 123 -3.47 -2.34 9.02
CA THR A 123 -2.87 -2.45 7.68
C THR A 123 -2.68 -3.89 7.25
N ALA A 124 -2.25 -4.79 8.14
CA ALA A 124 -2.16 -6.22 7.86
C ALA A 124 -3.53 -6.83 7.54
N ALA A 125 -4.54 -6.56 8.37
CA ALA A 125 -5.91 -7.05 8.18
C ALA A 125 -6.50 -6.58 6.84
N SER A 126 -6.33 -5.29 6.48
CA SER A 126 -6.77 -4.76 5.18
C SER A 126 -6.07 -5.46 4.01
N SER A 127 -4.76 -5.73 4.15
CA SER A 127 -3.96 -6.35 3.09
C SER A 127 -4.34 -7.83 2.91
N VAL A 128 -4.52 -8.57 4.01
CA VAL A 128 -5.01 -9.97 3.98
C VAL A 128 -6.43 -10.03 3.42
N LEU A 129 -7.32 -9.14 3.86
CA LEU A 129 -8.69 -9.07 3.35
C LEU A 129 -8.72 -8.81 1.84
N SER A 130 -7.81 -7.96 1.33
CA SER A 130 -7.70 -7.71 -0.11
C SER A 130 -7.35 -8.97 -0.91
N VAL A 131 -6.52 -9.88 -0.35
CA VAL A 131 -6.16 -11.17 -0.97
C VAL A 131 -7.33 -12.16 -0.88
N ILE A 132 -8.01 -12.22 0.27
CA ILE A 132 -9.17 -13.10 0.46
C ILE A 132 -10.29 -12.74 -0.53
N LEU A 133 -10.60 -11.44 -0.67
CA LEU A 133 -11.61 -10.93 -1.59
C LEU A 133 -11.21 -11.09 -3.07
N TYR A 134 -9.94 -11.36 -3.36
CA TYR A 134 -9.49 -11.63 -4.73
C TYR A 134 -10.01 -12.97 -5.25
N ILE A 135 -10.09 -14.00 -4.39
CA ILE A 135 -10.59 -15.34 -4.74
C ILE A 135 -12.01 -15.27 -5.35
N PRO A 136 -13.04 -14.71 -4.68
CA PRO A 136 -14.38 -14.63 -5.25
C PRO A 136 -14.42 -13.78 -6.53
N THR A 137 -13.58 -12.73 -6.63
CA THR A 137 -13.49 -11.92 -7.86
C THR A 137 -13.14 -12.78 -9.08
N ILE A 138 -12.17 -13.70 -8.97
CA ILE A 138 -11.81 -14.61 -10.06
C ILE A 138 -12.98 -15.52 -10.42
N PHE A 139 -13.68 -16.07 -9.41
CA PHE A 139 -14.82 -16.96 -9.64
C PHE A 139 -15.95 -16.24 -10.38
N ILE A 140 -16.33 -15.03 -9.95
CA ILE A 140 -17.41 -14.27 -10.59
C ILE A 140 -17.02 -13.89 -12.03
N VAL A 141 -15.78 -13.48 -12.27
CA VAL A 141 -15.28 -13.20 -13.63
C VAL A 141 -15.35 -14.44 -14.52
N LYS A 142 -15.02 -15.63 -14.01
CA LYS A 142 -15.17 -16.90 -14.74
C LYS A 142 -16.63 -17.21 -15.07
N ILE A 143 -17.55 -16.98 -14.13
CA ILE A 143 -18.99 -17.21 -14.32
C ILE A 143 -19.54 -16.27 -15.39
N GLN A 144 -19.27 -14.96 -15.30
CA GLN A 144 -19.75 -13.99 -16.29
C GLN A 144 -19.20 -14.26 -17.69
N ARG A 145 -17.95 -14.72 -17.79
CA ARG A 145 -17.38 -15.17 -19.07
C ARG A 145 -18.20 -16.31 -19.68
N LYS A 146 -18.57 -17.32 -18.89
CA LYS A 146 -19.37 -18.46 -19.38
C LYS A 146 -20.75 -18.01 -19.88
N GLN A 147 -21.31 -16.95 -19.29
CA GLN A 147 -22.58 -16.38 -19.73
C GLN A 147 -22.43 -15.54 -21.00
N MET A 148 -21.41 -14.67 -21.10
CA MET A 148 -21.19 -13.82 -22.28
C MET A 148 -20.79 -14.59 -23.54
N SER A 149 -20.14 -15.76 -23.41
CA SER A 149 -19.77 -16.58 -24.58
C SER A 149 -20.97 -17.06 -25.39
N HIS A 150 -22.18 -17.07 -24.82
CA HIS A 150 -23.39 -17.53 -25.51
C HIS A 150 -24.12 -16.41 -26.30
N ILE A 151 -23.72 -15.13 -26.12
CA ILE A 151 -24.49 -13.97 -26.62
C ILE A 151 -23.75 -13.21 -27.74
N LEU A 152 -22.42 -13.33 -27.81
CA LEU A 152 -21.56 -12.54 -28.71
C LEU A 152 -21.14 -13.30 -29.98
N THR A 153 -20.81 -12.55 -31.04
CA THR A 153 -20.26 -13.12 -32.28
C THR A 153 -18.79 -13.53 -32.11
N ASN A 154 -18.35 -14.62 -32.77
CA ASN A 154 -17.02 -15.22 -32.61
C ASN A 154 -15.83 -14.23 -32.69
N SER A 155 -15.90 -13.21 -33.55
CA SER A 155 -14.82 -12.20 -33.73
C SER A 155 -14.71 -11.21 -32.56
N GLN A 156 -15.84 -10.74 -32.02
CA GLN A 156 -15.88 -9.86 -30.86
C GLN A 156 -15.51 -10.60 -29.56
N ILE A 157 -15.93 -11.87 -29.45
CA ILE A 157 -15.53 -12.77 -28.35
C ILE A 157 -14.01 -12.88 -28.30
N ALA A 158 -13.34 -13.14 -29.42
CA ALA A 158 -11.89 -13.33 -29.43
C ALA A 158 -11.11 -12.08 -28.96
N ARG A 159 -11.56 -10.87 -29.33
CA ARG A 159 -10.92 -9.61 -28.91
C ARG A 159 -11.17 -9.29 -27.44
N GLN A 160 -12.42 -9.42 -26.97
CA GLN A 160 -12.74 -9.24 -25.55
C GLN A 160 -12.05 -10.30 -24.68
N HIS A 161 -11.97 -11.55 -25.15
CA HIS A 161 -11.27 -12.63 -24.47
C HIS A 161 -9.79 -12.30 -24.24
N ARG A 162 -9.07 -11.84 -25.27
CA ARG A 162 -7.64 -11.47 -25.12
C ARG A 162 -7.46 -10.31 -24.14
N ALA A 163 -8.34 -9.30 -24.18
CA ALA A 163 -8.28 -8.17 -23.26
C ALA A 163 -8.57 -8.59 -21.81
N GLN A 164 -9.59 -9.41 -21.60
CA GLN A 164 -9.99 -9.89 -20.28
C GLN A 164 -8.98 -10.88 -19.70
N VAL A 165 -8.44 -11.83 -20.47
CA VAL A 165 -7.37 -12.74 -20.02
C VAL A 165 -6.12 -11.95 -19.63
N ARG A 166 -5.73 -10.96 -20.43
CA ARG A 166 -4.62 -10.08 -20.08
C ARG A 166 -4.89 -9.40 -18.75
N MET A 167 -6.09 -8.83 -18.55
CA MET A 167 -6.49 -8.17 -17.31
C MET A 167 -6.50 -9.12 -16.10
N THR A 168 -7.07 -10.33 -16.23
CA THR A 168 -7.10 -11.32 -15.15
C THR A 168 -5.69 -11.81 -14.78
N MET A 169 -4.81 -12.02 -15.77
CA MET A 169 -3.42 -12.41 -15.50
C MET A 169 -2.62 -11.28 -14.84
N THR A 170 -2.87 -10.02 -15.24
CA THR A 170 -2.29 -8.82 -14.59
C THR A 170 -2.63 -8.81 -13.12
N LEU A 171 -3.92 -8.99 -12.82
CA LEU A 171 -4.43 -9.00 -11.47
C LEU A 171 -3.91 -10.19 -10.68
N ALA A 172 -3.76 -11.37 -11.28
CA ALA A 172 -3.24 -12.55 -10.60
C ALA A 172 -1.77 -12.35 -10.18
N ILE A 173 -0.94 -11.79 -11.06
CA ILE A 173 0.45 -11.48 -10.75
C ILE A 173 0.53 -10.37 -9.69
N SER A 174 -0.31 -9.33 -9.79
CA SER A 174 -0.40 -8.26 -8.80
C SER A 174 -0.84 -8.77 -7.42
N CYS A 175 -1.79 -9.71 -7.37
CA CYS A 175 -2.23 -10.35 -6.13
C CYS A 175 -1.14 -11.22 -5.54
N PHE A 176 -0.41 -11.98 -6.38
CA PHE A 176 0.73 -12.78 -5.93
C PHE A 176 1.82 -11.88 -5.35
N ALA A 177 2.18 -10.80 -6.06
CA ALA A 177 3.12 -9.79 -5.55
C ALA A 177 2.63 -9.18 -4.24
N THR A 178 1.35 -8.83 -4.14
CA THR A 178 0.75 -8.27 -2.91
C THR A 178 0.78 -9.26 -1.75
N PHE A 179 0.52 -10.54 -2.01
CA PHE A 179 0.58 -11.56 -0.97
C PHE A 179 2.00 -11.75 -0.43
N PHE A 180 2.98 -11.98 -1.32
CA PHE A 180 4.36 -12.26 -0.91
C PHE A 180 5.13 -11.04 -0.45
N LEU A 181 4.89 -9.89 -1.07
CA LEU A 181 5.69 -8.68 -0.82
C LEU A 181 5.03 -7.75 0.20
N ASP A 182 3.73 -7.83 0.44
CA ASP A 182 3.03 -6.93 1.37
C ASP A 182 2.32 -7.68 2.50
N ALA A 183 1.38 -8.59 2.22
CA ALA A 183 0.58 -9.25 3.25
C ALA A 183 1.42 -10.16 4.17
N LEU A 184 2.29 -11.00 3.60
CA LEU A 184 3.12 -11.94 4.36
C LEU A 184 4.15 -11.20 5.25
N PRO A 185 4.94 -10.22 4.76
CA PRO A 185 5.83 -9.41 5.60
C PRO A 185 5.11 -8.65 6.71
N ARG A 186 3.90 -8.13 6.45
CA ARG A 186 3.09 -7.45 7.49
C ARG A 186 2.61 -8.41 8.55
N ALA A 187 2.19 -9.61 8.18
CA ALA A 187 1.76 -10.65 9.11
C ALA A 187 2.93 -11.12 9.99
N MET A 188 4.09 -11.43 9.40
CA MET A 188 5.31 -11.76 10.15
C MET A 188 5.73 -10.60 11.07
N GLY A 189 5.54 -9.36 10.61
CA GLY A 189 5.78 -8.16 11.38
C GLY A 189 5.00 -8.07 12.69
N ILE A 190 3.79 -8.64 12.73
CA ILE A 190 2.97 -8.71 13.95
C ILE A 190 3.46 -9.81 14.88
N TYR A 191 3.79 -10.99 14.34
CA TYR A 191 4.28 -12.11 15.14
C TYR A 191 5.56 -11.76 15.90
N GLY A 192 6.52 -11.08 15.26
CA GLY A 192 7.74 -10.69 15.98
C GLY A 192 7.54 -9.60 17.04
N ILE A 193 6.46 -8.81 16.99
CA ILE A 193 6.12 -7.87 18.09
C ILE A 193 5.49 -8.62 19.28
N LEU A 194 4.74 -9.70 19.02
CA LEU A 194 4.17 -10.55 20.08
C LEU A 194 5.27 -11.38 20.78
N ASP A 195 6.30 -11.78 20.04
CA ASP A 195 7.40 -12.62 20.52
C ASP A 195 8.52 -11.82 21.23
N GLU A 196 8.62 -10.51 21.00
CA GLU A 196 9.56 -9.58 21.66
C GLU A 196 9.39 -9.50 23.19
N ASN A 197 8.36 -10.12 23.77
CA ASN A 197 8.25 -10.36 25.21
C ASN A 197 9.20 -11.47 25.73
N SER A 198 9.97 -12.13 24.86
CA SER A 198 10.98 -13.14 25.21
C SER A 198 12.41 -12.66 24.89
N THR A 199 13.31 -12.78 25.87
CA THR A 199 14.26 -11.72 26.24
C THR A 199 15.62 -11.66 25.52
N GLU A 200 15.87 -12.38 24.41
CA GLU A 200 17.21 -12.36 23.75
C GLU A 200 17.20 -12.16 22.21
N ALA A 201 16.05 -12.26 21.55
CA ALA A 201 15.94 -12.15 20.08
C ALA A 201 15.78 -10.72 19.52
N GLY A 202 15.70 -9.70 20.38
CA GLY A 202 15.24 -8.35 20.02
C GLY A 202 16.13 -7.59 19.00
N LYS A 203 17.46 -7.72 19.07
CA LYS A 203 18.36 -6.97 18.17
C LYS A 203 18.40 -7.52 16.74
N GLN A 204 18.27 -8.84 16.57
CA GLN A 204 18.26 -9.48 15.26
C GLN A 204 16.87 -9.32 14.59
N CYS A 205 15.80 -9.30 15.39
CA CYS A 205 14.45 -8.98 14.92
C CYS A 205 14.32 -7.56 14.35
N GLU A 206 14.94 -6.54 14.97
CA GLU A 206 14.78 -5.15 14.50
C GLU A 206 15.29 -4.95 13.06
N GLY A 207 16.42 -5.56 12.71
CA GLY A 207 16.97 -5.55 11.35
C GLY A 207 16.08 -6.26 10.33
N VAL A 208 15.58 -7.46 10.68
CA VAL A 208 14.65 -8.24 9.84
C VAL A 208 13.34 -7.48 9.64
N MET A 209 12.79 -6.88 10.69
CA MET A 209 11.58 -6.06 10.64
C MET A 209 11.72 -4.86 9.72
N GLN A 210 12.88 -4.21 9.72
CA GLN A 210 13.15 -3.10 8.82
C GLN A 210 13.23 -3.56 7.36
N VAL A 211 13.87 -4.71 7.08
CA VAL A 211 13.92 -5.30 5.73
C VAL A 211 12.51 -5.69 5.26
N LEU A 212 11.73 -6.37 6.10
CA LEU A 212 10.33 -6.74 5.81
C LEU A 212 9.48 -5.50 5.54
N PHE A 213 9.68 -4.42 6.31
CA PHE A 213 9.00 -3.16 6.05
C PHE A 213 9.36 -2.56 4.69
N HIS A 214 10.63 -2.58 4.28
CA HIS A 214 11.01 -2.10 2.95
C HIS A 214 10.48 -3.00 1.83
N LEU A 215 10.38 -4.31 2.07
CA LEU A 215 9.81 -5.27 1.13
C LEU A 215 8.35 -4.93 0.78
N THR A 216 7.55 -4.49 1.76
CA THR A 216 6.17 -3.99 1.52
C THR A 216 6.09 -2.87 0.49
N LYS A 217 7.12 -2.03 0.40
CA LYS A 217 7.16 -0.90 -0.54
C LYS A 217 7.50 -1.33 -1.96
N LEU A 218 8.18 -2.47 -2.13
CA LEU A 218 8.45 -3.04 -3.45
C LEU A 218 7.17 -3.47 -4.14
N ASN A 219 6.15 -3.90 -3.40
CA ASN A 219 4.84 -4.25 -3.95
C ASN A 219 4.25 -3.08 -4.77
N SER A 220 4.27 -1.86 -4.22
CA SER A 220 3.77 -0.67 -4.91
C SER A 220 4.53 -0.38 -6.21
N ILE A 221 5.84 -0.61 -6.23
CA ILE A 221 6.69 -0.40 -7.41
C ILE A 221 6.34 -1.44 -8.49
N ILE A 222 6.28 -2.72 -8.12
CA ILE A 222 5.95 -3.81 -9.05
C ILE A 222 4.54 -3.61 -9.63
N ASN A 223 3.56 -3.24 -8.81
CA ASN A 223 2.21 -2.97 -9.28
C ASN A 223 2.18 -1.81 -10.28
N LEU A 224 2.95 -0.73 -10.06
CA LEU A 224 3.05 0.38 -11.01
C LEU A 224 3.61 -0.08 -12.37
N PHE A 225 4.75 -0.78 -12.37
CA PHE A 225 5.35 -1.30 -13.61
C PHE A 225 4.40 -2.25 -14.35
N LEU A 226 3.73 -3.11 -13.59
CA LEU A 226 2.81 -4.10 -14.13
C LEU A 226 1.60 -3.44 -14.79
N HIS A 227 1.04 -2.38 -14.17
CA HIS A 227 -0.03 -1.59 -14.76
C HIS A 227 0.44 -0.76 -15.95
N TYR A 228 1.64 -0.18 -15.90
CA TYR A 228 2.22 0.60 -17.01
C TYR A 228 2.43 -0.25 -18.27
N HIS A 229 3.00 -1.46 -18.13
CA HIS A 229 3.24 -2.32 -19.29
C HIS A 229 1.97 -2.94 -19.88
N ARG A 230 0.94 -3.20 -19.06
CA ARG A 230 -0.24 -3.94 -19.50
C ARG A 230 -1.45 -3.06 -19.85
N ASN A 231 -1.51 -1.83 -19.35
CA ASN A 231 -2.58 -0.89 -19.68
C ASN A 231 -2.11 0.16 -20.70
N PRO A 232 -2.46 0.02 -22.00
CA PRO A 232 -2.00 0.92 -23.04
C PRO A 232 -2.45 2.36 -22.84
N ALA A 233 -3.65 2.58 -22.29
CA ALA A 233 -4.16 3.93 -22.00
C ALA A 233 -3.35 4.61 -20.89
N LEU A 234 -2.97 3.87 -19.84
CA LEU A 234 -2.12 4.41 -18.77
C LEU A 234 -0.72 4.74 -19.29
N ARG A 235 -0.16 3.87 -20.14
CA ARG A 235 1.14 4.10 -20.78
C ARG A 235 1.14 5.37 -21.62
N GLU A 236 0.10 5.57 -22.42
CA GLU A 236 -0.04 6.74 -23.27
C GLU A 236 -0.17 8.04 -22.44
N SER A 237 -0.98 8.02 -21.38
CA SER A 237 -1.08 9.16 -20.45
C SER A 237 0.27 9.48 -19.79
N VAL A 238 1.02 8.48 -19.33
CA VAL A 238 2.34 8.68 -18.72
C VAL A 238 3.34 9.24 -19.73
N LEU A 239 3.35 8.72 -20.96
CA LEU A 239 4.21 9.23 -22.04
C LEU A 239 3.88 10.68 -22.40
N ASN A 240 2.60 11.05 -22.40
CA ASN A 240 2.18 12.43 -22.64
C ASN A 240 2.69 13.38 -21.55
N VAL A 241 2.62 12.96 -20.28
CA VAL A 241 3.17 13.74 -19.17
C VAL A 241 4.70 13.87 -19.29
N VAL A 242 5.41 12.78 -19.58
CA VAL A 242 6.87 12.83 -19.76
C VAL A 242 7.25 13.73 -20.93
N ARG A 243 6.52 13.69 -22.05
CA ARG A 243 6.76 14.59 -23.19
C ARG A 243 6.58 16.06 -22.84
N MET A 244 5.64 16.41 -21.96
CA MET A 244 5.48 17.79 -21.47
C MET A 244 6.68 18.30 -20.67
N PHE A 245 7.47 17.42 -20.05
CA PHE A 245 8.69 17.81 -19.32
C PHE A 245 9.95 17.86 -20.20
N TYR A 246 9.88 17.39 -21.45
CA TYR A 246 10.98 17.39 -22.42
C TYR A 246 10.81 18.46 -23.51
N ILE A 247 9.75 19.28 -23.44
CA ILE A 247 9.53 20.50 -24.23
C ILE A 247 9.90 21.68 -23.34
#